data_AF-A0A7S2J5E2-F1
#
_entry.id   AF-A0A7S2J5E2-F1
#
_cell.length_a   1.000
_cell.length_b   1.000
_cell.length_c   1.000
_cell.angle_alpha   90.00
_cell.angle_beta   90.00
_cell.angle_gamma   90.00
#
_symmetry.space_group_name_H-M   'P 1'
#
loop_
_entity.id
_entity.type
_entity.pdbx_description
1 polymer ?
#
loop_
_entity_poly.entity_id
_entity_poly.type
_entity_poly.pdbx_seq_one_letter_code
_entity_poly.pdbx_strand_id
1 'polypeptide(L)'
;GGPAQAGGGGARSRRVALLTELDQQAQEKQERLAQQDQADLARLAERCRGEPTRFEQSAGEVYCTWVLPESVSAREISVFPAKGGNHLRIVARSVAGFDAPL
;
A
#
# COMPACT_ATOMS: atom_id res chain seq x y z
N GLY A 1 -49.48 6.79 -45.23
CA GLY A 1 -48.28 7.45 -44.65
C GLY A 1 -48.02 6.80 -43.31
N GLY A 2 -46.82 6.27 -43.10
CA GLY A 2 -46.54 5.26 -42.08
C GLY A 2 -46.25 5.76 -40.66
N PRO A 3 -45.98 4.85 -39.71
CA PRO A 3 -45.34 5.18 -38.45
C PRO A 3 -43.84 4.84 -38.50
N ALA A 4 -42.99 5.83 -38.26
CA ALA A 4 -41.56 5.68 -38.05
C ALA A 4 -41.31 5.05 -36.68
N GLN A 5 -40.52 3.97 -36.65
CA GLN A 5 -40.16 3.21 -35.47
C GLN A 5 -39.34 4.03 -34.46
N ALA A 6 -39.75 3.99 -33.19
CA ALA A 6 -38.97 4.42 -32.04
C ALA A 6 -37.94 3.32 -31.68
N GLY A 7 -36.72 3.42 -32.22
CA GLY A 7 -35.66 2.41 -32.03
C GLY A 7 -34.46 2.84 -31.16
N GLY A 8 -34.54 3.96 -30.43
CA GLY A 8 -33.35 4.60 -29.81
C GLY A 8 -33.06 4.30 -28.33
N GLY A 9 -33.98 3.69 -27.59
CA GLY A 9 -33.88 3.60 -26.11
C GLY A 9 -32.98 2.47 -25.58
N GLY A 10 -33.00 1.30 -26.23
CA GLY A 10 -32.37 0.09 -25.69
C GLY A 10 -30.84 0.09 -25.67
N ALA A 11 -30.19 0.78 -26.62
CA ALA A 11 -28.74 0.87 -26.70
C ALA A 11 -28.16 1.84 -25.65
N ARG A 12 -28.86 2.94 -25.36
CA ARG A 12 -28.49 3.87 -24.28
C ARG A 12 -28.65 3.24 -22.90
N SER A 13 -29.75 2.51 -22.64
CA SER A 13 -29.94 1.82 -21.35
C SER A 13 -28.91 0.74 -21.09
N ARG A 14 -28.51 -0.06 -22.09
CA ARG A 14 -27.45 -1.08 -21.92
C ARG A 14 -26.09 -0.46 -21.66
N ARG A 15 -25.76 0.64 -22.32
CA ARG A 15 -24.50 1.36 -22.11
C ARG A 15 -24.42 1.96 -20.71
N VAL A 16 -25.50 2.55 -20.22
CA VAL A 16 -25.57 3.09 -18.86
C VAL A 16 -25.44 1.97 -17.82
N ALA A 17 -26.16 0.86 -17.98
CA ALA A 17 -26.06 -0.29 -17.09
C ALA A 17 -24.63 -0.86 -17.03
N LEU A 18 -23.97 -1.01 -18.18
CA LEU A 18 -22.59 -1.49 -18.26
C LEU A 18 -21.59 -0.55 -17.57
N LEU A 19 -21.77 0.77 -17.74
CA LEU A 19 -20.90 1.75 -17.08
C LEU A 19 -21.08 1.72 -15.56
N THR A 20 -22.32 1.64 -15.07
CA THR A 20 -22.60 1.50 -13.64
C THR A 20 -21.98 0.23 -13.06
N GLU A 21 -22.04 -0.89 -13.77
CA GLU A 21 -21.42 -2.14 -13.32
C GLU A 21 -19.89 -2.05 -13.28
N LEU A 22 -19.26 -1.40 -14.27
CA LEU A 22 -17.82 -1.16 -14.28
C LEU A 22 -17.38 -0.22 -13.16
N ASP A 23 -18.13 0.85 -12.91
CA ASP A 23 -17.87 1.79 -11.81
C ASP A 23 -17.96 1.08 -10.45
N GLN A 24 -18.97 0.22 -10.28
CA GLN A 24 -19.15 -0.56 -9.06
C GLN A 24 -18.00 -1.56 -8.86
N GLN A 25 -17.58 -2.28 -9.90
CA GLN A 25 -16.43 -3.19 -9.83
C GLN A 25 -15.12 -2.44 -9.52
N ALA A 26 -14.93 -1.27 -10.13
CA ALA A 26 -13.76 -0.43 -9.86
C ALA A 26 -13.73 0.04 -8.41
N GLN A 27 -14.88 0.47 -7.88
CA GLN A 27 -15.01 0.91 -6.49
C GLN A 27 -14.76 -0.24 -5.51
N GLU A 28 -15.37 -1.40 -5.70
CA GLU A 28 -15.15 -2.57 -4.85
C GLU A 28 -13.68 -3.03 -4.86
N LYS A 29 -13.02 -2.97 -6.01
CA LYS A 29 -11.60 -3.29 -6.12
C LYS A 29 -10.76 -2.29 -5.34
N GLN A 30 -11.08 -1.00 -5.46
CA GLN A 30 -10.37 0.06 -4.76
C GLN A 30 -10.54 -0.04 -3.23
N GLU A 31 -11.74 -0.36 -2.76
CA GLU A 31 -12.03 -0.60 -1.34
C GLU A 31 -11.26 -1.82 -0.80
N ARG A 32 -11.21 -2.92 -1.56
CA ARG A 32 -10.41 -4.10 -1.18
C ARG A 32 -8.91 -3.80 -1.10
N LEU A 33 -8.37 -3.04 -2.05
CA LEU A 33 -6.96 -2.63 -2.02
C LEU A 33 -6.68 -1.73 -0.81
N ALA A 34 -7.56 -0.77 -0.51
CA ALA A 34 -7.41 0.08 0.66
C ALA A 34 -7.45 -0.71 1.97
N GLN A 35 -8.33 -1.72 2.08
CA GLN A 35 -8.39 -2.60 3.24
C GLN A 35 -7.14 -3.46 3.39
N GLN A 36 -6.59 -3.98 2.28
CA GLN A 36 -5.33 -4.72 2.28
C GLN A 36 -4.16 -3.84 2.71
N ASP A 37 -4.04 -2.64 2.15
CA ASP A 37 -3.03 -1.65 2.53
C ASP A 37 -3.09 -1.32 4.03
N GLN A 38 -4.30 -1.13 4.57
CA GLN A 38 -4.48 -0.84 5.98
C GLN A 38 -4.09 -2.04 6.87
N ALA A 39 -4.48 -3.26 6.48
CA ALA A 39 -4.10 -4.47 7.20
C ALA A 39 -2.59 -4.72 7.17
N ASP A 40 -1.93 -4.41 6.06
CA ASP A 40 -0.49 -4.53 5.89
C ASP A 40 0.28 -3.53 6.74
N LEU A 41 -0.19 -2.28 6.82
CA LEU A 41 0.38 -1.29 7.73
C LEU A 41 0.21 -1.66 9.20
N ALA A 42 -0.94 -2.23 9.58
CA ALA A 42 -1.17 -2.74 10.93
C ALA A 42 -0.21 -3.90 11.25
N ARG A 43 -0.05 -4.85 10.32
CA ARG A 43 0.91 -5.96 10.46
C ARG A 43 2.36 -5.48 10.53
N LEU A 44 2.71 -4.44 9.78
CA LEU A 44 4.01 -3.79 9.86
C LEU A 44 4.23 -3.22 11.27
N ALA A 45 3.26 -2.48 11.82
CA ALA A 45 3.35 -1.91 13.17
C ALA A 45 3.49 -2.98 14.26
N GLU A 46 2.85 -4.14 14.10
CA GLU A 46 2.95 -5.25 15.06
C GLU A 46 4.27 -6.03 14.96
N ARG A 47 4.72 -6.33 13.74
CA ARG A 47 5.94 -7.13 13.49
C ARG A 47 7.21 -6.31 13.69
N CYS A 48 7.20 -5.07 13.25
CA CYS A 48 8.36 -4.21 13.26
C CYS A 48 8.44 -3.44 14.59
N ARG A 49 8.55 -4.17 15.71
CA ARG A 49 8.89 -3.62 17.03
C ARG A 49 10.40 -3.35 17.18
N GLY A 50 11.08 -3.04 16.09
CA GLY A 50 12.50 -2.71 16.14
C GLY A 50 13.48 -3.87 15.97
N GLU A 51 13.08 -5.06 15.53
CA GLU A 51 14.04 -6.10 15.16
C GLU A 51 14.06 -6.34 13.63
N PRO A 52 15.25 -6.38 13.00
CA PRO A 52 15.36 -6.76 11.60
C PRO A 52 15.09 -8.26 11.41
N THR A 53 14.45 -8.61 10.30
CA THR A 53 14.29 -10.02 9.87
C THR A 53 15.62 -10.72 9.60
N ARG A 54 16.68 -9.98 9.28
CA ARG A 54 18.05 -10.50 9.16
C ARG A 54 19.05 -9.46 9.63
N PHE A 55 20.01 -9.90 10.41
CA PHE A 55 21.10 -9.10 10.94
C PHE A 55 22.43 -9.75 10.57
N GLU A 56 23.32 -8.99 9.93
CA GLU A 56 24.67 -9.44 9.58
C GLU A 56 25.70 -8.38 9.93
N GLN A 57 26.88 -8.81 10.38
CA GLN A 57 28.01 -7.92 10.63
C GLN A 57 29.21 -8.42 9.84
N SER A 58 29.85 -7.53 9.07
CA SER A 58 31.03 -7.87 8.27
C SER A 58 31.96 -6.66 8.17
N ALA A 59 33.26 -6.87 8.39
CA ALA A 59 34.31 -5.85 8.18
C ALA A 59 34.04 -4.47 8.82
N GLY A 60 33.35 -4.42 9.97
CA GLY A 60 33.01 -3.17 10.67
C GLY A 60 31.68 -2.54 10.24
N GLU A 61 30.97 -3.14 9.30
CA GLU A 61 29.64 -2.71 8.85
C GLU A 61 28.56 -3.61 9.45
N VAL A 62 27.39 -3.02 9.67
CA VAL A 62 26.18 -3.71 10.14
C VAL A 62 25.12 -3.62 9.06
N TYR A 63 24.59 -4.78 8.68
CA TYR A 63 23.54 -4.95 7.68
C TYR A 63 22.27 -5.43 8.36
N CYS A 64 21.24 -4.59 8.33
CA CYS A 64 19.93 -4.92 8.85
C CYS A 64 18.91 -4.99 7.71
N THR A 65 18.15 -6.07 7.64
CA THR A 65 17.13 -6.29 6.60
C THR A 65 15.75 -6.44 7.22
N TRP A 66 14.78 -5.67 6.72
CA TRP A 66 13.36 -5.78 7.07
C TRP A 66 12.56 -6.23 5.85
N VAL A 67 11.60 -7.14 6.07
CA VAL A 67 10.59 -7.47 5.07
C VAL A 67 9.42 -6.50 5.23
N LEU A 68 9.21 -5.66 4.22
CA LEU A 68 8.09 -4.74 4.14
C LEU A 68 6.97 -5.36 3.27
N PRO A 69 5.69 -5.03 3.52
CA PRO A 69 4.60 -5.40 2.62
C PRO A 69 4.81 -4.85 1.20
N GLU A 70 4.32 -5.56 0.18
CA GLU A 70 4.43 -5.15 -1.23
C GLU A 70 3.73 -3.81 -1.53
N SER A 71 2.74 -3.45 -0.70
CA SER A 71 2.05 -2.17 -0.75
C SER A 71 2.96 -0.99 -0.37
N VAL A 72 4.08 -1.21 0.31
CA VAL A 72 5.04 -0.16 0.70
C VAL A 72 6.12 0.00 -0.35
N SER A 73 6.18 1.18 -0.98
CA SER A 73 7.21 1.51 -1.96
C SER A 73 8.43 2.19 -1.32
N ALA A 74 9.60 2.06 -1.96
CA ALA A 74 10.86 2.59 -1.42
C ALA A 74 10.85 4.10 -1.14
N ARG A 75 10.11 4.88 -1.95
CA ARG A 75 9.94 6.34 -1.77
C ARG A 75 9.20 6.74 -0.49
N GLU A 76 8.56 5.77 0.17
CA GLU A 76 7.76 5.97 1.38
C GLU A 76 8.53 5.59 2.64
N ILE A 77 9.80 5.17 2.47
CA ILE A 77 10.73 4.81 3.52
C ILE A 77 11.61 6.03 3.81
N SER A 78 11.67 6.41 5.07
CA SER A 78 12.57 7.45 5.57
C SER A 78 13.47 6.88 6.65
N VAL A 79 14.76 7.23 6.58
CA VAL A 79 15.78 6.77 7.52
C VAL A 79 16.35 7.99 8.24
N PHE A 80 16.26 7.97 9.56
CA PHE A 80 16.71 9.05 10.42
C PHE A 80 17.80 8.53 11.35
N PRO A 81 19.07 8.87 11.09
CA PRO A 81 20.11 8.70 12.09
C PRO A 81 19.90 9.72 13.21
N ALA A 82 19.97 9.28 14.46
CA ALA A 82 19.83 10.11 15.65
C ALA A 82 21.01 9.88 16.61
N LYS A 83 21.13 10.74 17.63
CA LYS A 83 22.11 10.61 18.72
C LYS A 83 23.56 10.41 18.23
N GLY A 84 23.97 11.18 17.22
CA GLY A 84 25.33 11.09 16.67
C GLY A 84 25.62 9.82 15.86
N GLY A 85 24.59 9.13 15.38
CA GLY A 85 24.73 7.89 14.59
C GLY A 85 24.60 6.60 15.39
N ASN A 86 24.40 6.68 16.71
CA ASN A 86 24.24 5.51 17.59
C ASN A 86 22.78 5.03 17.69
N HIS A 87 21.85 5.68 16.99
CA HIS A 87 20.45 5.34 17.01
C HIS A 87 19.91 5.48 15.59
N LEU A 88 19.20 4.47 15.12
CA LEU A 88 18.58 4.50 13.80
C LEU A 88 17.07 4.42 13.96
N ARG A 89 16.37 5.28 13.22
CA ARG A 89 14.92 5.21 13.10
C ARG A 89 14.53 5.04 11.64
N ILE A 90 13.79 4.00 11.31
CA ILE A 90 13.28 3.71 9.97
C ILE A 90 11.76 3.82 10.03
N VAL A 91 11.20 4.66 9.17
CA VAL A 91 9.76 4.94 9.11
C VAL A 91 9.26 4.63 7.71
N ALA A 92 8.18 3.85 7.60
CA ALA A 92 7.46 3.60 6.36
C ALA A 92 6.02 4.12 6.49
N ARG A 93 5.58 5.05 5.63
CA ARG A 93 4.23 5.66 5.67
C ARG A 93 3.78 6.09 7.09
N SER A 94 4.68 6.71 7.85
CA SER A 94 4.47 7.15 9.25
C SER A 94 4.47 6.05 10.32
N VAL A 95 4.64 4.78 9.97
CA VAL A 95 4.84 3.68 10.92
C VAL A 95 6.34 3.47 11.13
N ALA A 96 6.80 3.54 12.38
CA ALA A 96 8.20 3.25 12.70
C ALA A 96 8.43 1.72 12.63
N GLY A 97 9.18 1.26 11.63
CA GLY A 97 9.57 -0.14 11.52
C GLY A 97 10.83 -0.49 12.33
N PHE A 98 11.68 0.49 12.59
CA PHE A 98 12.81 0.35 13.50
C PHE A 98 13.01 1.66 14.26
N ASP A 99 13.23 1.57 15.57
CA ASP A 99 13.53 2.71 16.42
C ASP A 99 14.36 2.22 17.62
N ALA A 100 15.64 1.96 17.37
CA ALA A 100 16.53 1.39 18.37
C ALA A 100 17.98 1.85 18.19
N PRO A 101 18.81 1.66 19.23
CA PRO A 101 20.26 1.83 19.12
C PRO A 101 20.86 0.90 18.06
N LEU A 102 21.94 1.36 17.41
CA LEU A 102 22.78 0.54 16.54
C LEU A 102 23.84 -0.22 17.35
#